data_AF-A0A1G4TT79-F1
#
_entry.id   AF-A0A1G4TT79-F1
#
_cell.length_a   1.000
_cell.length_b   1.000
_cell.length_c   1.000
_cell.angle_alpha   90.00
_cell.angle_beta   90.00
_cell.angle_gamma   90.00
#
_symmetry.space_group_name_H-M   'P 1'
#
loop_
_entity.id
_entity.type
_entity.pdbx_description
1 polymer ?
#
loop_
_entity_poly.entity_id
_entity_poly.type
_entity_poly.pdbx_seq_one_letter_code
_entity_poly.pdbx_strand_id
1 'polypeptide(L)'
;MARIPVLGTNSDGLDELEALKSHYNQWRQNNTNMKEPFFAVLRAFKDKELLKDLDEGALRLYLYLGFVSNNETGTSWHSIQTIAKYFGRQTRTIDFWIQKLSEAGLIYRTRHDKKSATTFLIPYTDSIINVQPVKKREFDDQELLNDLLESREQLAAVYGEIIKVYHVFHWGLDQKKNPDINASKTNFLFIITKREDGVLVGHRHHLRKSGAFAISQLHVDDVVIFESPFVYKDKPVSGIAVNHMNRLRQKDSIETLMNMMRDLAVADDEILLQHPTAIYGLIEEGLEVEEDGEEDPTETDEGGED
;
A
#
# COMPACT_ATOMS: atom_id res chain seq x y z
N MET A 1 17.54 32.25 -33.64
CA MET A 1 16.68 32.56 -32.48
C MET A 1 15.35 33.07 -33.00
N ALA A 2 14.27 32.32 -32.80
CA ALA A 2 12.93 32.76 -33.15
C ALA A 2 12.50 33.88 -32.17
N ARG A 3 12.09 35.04 -32.70
CA ARG A 3 11.49 36.11 -31.89
C ARG A 3 10.06 35.70 -31.56
N ILE A 4 9.75 35.62 -30.27
CA ILE A 4 8.38 35.41 -29.78
C ILE A 4 7.68 36.77 -29.80
N PRO A 5 6.54 36.92 -30.48
CA PRO A 5 5.76 38.16 -30.46
C PRO A 5 5.18 38.36 -29.05
N VAL A 6 5.44 39.54 -28.45
CA VAL A 6 5.12 39.86 -27.04
C VAL A 6 3.71 40.43 -26.86
N LEU A 7 2.93 40.58 -27.94
CA LEU A 7 1.62 41.23 -27.87
C LEU A 7 0.54 40.42 -28.62
N GLY A 8 -0.39 39.88 -27.82
CA GLY A 8 -1.79 39.67 -28.17
C GLY A 8 -2.15 38.32 -28.78
N THR A 9 -2.73 37.41 -27.99
CA THR A 9 -3.77 36.52 -28.51
C THR A 9 -5.12 36.99 -28.01
N ASN A 10 -5.95 37.37 -28.97
CA ASN A 10 -7.31 37.89 -28.85
C ASN A 10 -8.13 37.14 -27.80
N SER A 11 -8.68 37.87 -26.82
CA SER A 11 -9.72 37.38 -25.91
C SER A 11 -11.13 37.60 -26.48
N ASP A 12 -11.25 37.97 -27.75
CA ASP A 12 -12.52 38.36 -28.35
C ASP A 12 -13.40 37.14 -28.61
N GLY A 13 -14.25 36.81 -27.63
CA GLY A 13 -15.41 35.94 -27.79
C GLY A 13 -15.54 34.76 -26.81
N LEU A 14 -14.62 34.60 -25.85
CA LEU A 14 -14.76 33.56 -24.81
C LEU A 14 -15.60 34.10 -23.63
N ASP A 15 -16.60 33.32 -23.24
CA ASP A 15 -17.27 33.45 -21.93
C ASP A 15 -16.21 33.57 -20.82
N GLU A 16 -16.36 34.55 -19.92
CA GLU A 16 -15.41 34.85 -18.84
C GLU A 16 -15.08 33.60 -18.03
N LEU A 17 -16.08 32.73 -17.82
CA LEU A 17 -15.91 31.45 -17.15
C LEU A 17 -14.93 30.51 -17.88
N GLU A 18 -15.03 30.43 -19.21
CA GLU A 18 -14.14 29.60 -20.04
C GLU A 18 -12.72 30.18 -20.11
N ALA A 19 -12.59 31.51 -20.11
CA ALA A 19 -11.29 32.17 -20.03
C ALA A 19 -10.57 31.84 -18.70
N LEU A 20 -11.29 31.90 -17.56
CA LEU A 20 -10.73 31.56 -16.25
C LEU A 20 -10.33 30.08 -16.15
N LYS A 21 -11.17 29.16 -16.66
CA LYS A 21 -10.84 27.73 -16.73
C LYS A 21 -9.60 27.47 -17.59
N SER A 22 -9.54 28.09 -18.76
CA SER A 22 -8.41 27.97 -19.70
C SER A 22 -7.12 28.49 -19.07
N HIS A 23 -7.17 29.65 -18.40
CA HIS A 23 -6.01 30.22 -17.70
C HIS A 23 -5.46 29.29 -16.62
N TYR A 24 -6.32 28.75 -15.73
CA TYR A 24 -5.88 27.81 -14.71
C TYR A 24 -5.27 26.53 -15.30
N ASN A 25 -5.88 26.01 -16.38
CA ASN A 25 -5.37 24.83 -17.07
C ASN A 25 -3.97 25.10 -17.67
N GLN A 26 -3.79 26.23 -18.36
CA GLN A 26 -2.48 26.64 -18.90
C GLN A 26 -1.43 26.82 -17.80
N TRP A 27 -1.79 27.47 -16.69
CA TRP A 27 -0.89 27.60 -15.54
C TRP A 27 -0.44 26.22 -15.00
N ARG A 28 -1.37 25.27 -14.86
CA ARG A 28 -1.05 23.90 -14.41
C ARG A 28 -0.14 23.16 -15.40
N GLN A 29 -0.40 23.29 -16.70
CA GLN A 29 0.42 22.69 -17.75
C GLN A 29 1.83 23.27 -17.74
N ASN A 30 1.96 24.59 -17.60
CA ASN A 30 3.26 25.27 -17.52
C ASN A 30 4.09 24.76 -16.34
N ASN A 31 3.51 24.68 -15.14
CA ASN A 31 4.22 24.16 -13.96
C ASN A 31 4.65 22.70 -14.13
N THR A 32 3.79 21.87 -14.76
CA THR A 32 4.12 20.47 -15.07
C THR A 32 5.29 20.39 -16.05
N ASN A 33 5.28 21.21 -17.10
CA ASN A 33 6.35 21.27 -18.11
C ASN A 33 7.67 21.78 -17.53
N MET A 34 7.61 22.73 -16.60
CA MET A 34 8.76 23.28 -15.88
C MET A 34 9.29 22.33 -14.80
N LYS A 35 8.56 21.25 -14.47
CA LYS A 35 8.87 20.33 -13.37
C LYS A 35 9.05 21.07 -12.03
N GLU A 36 8.23 22.10 -11.82
CA GLU A 36 8.24 22.85 -10.57
C GLU A 36 7.98 21.90 -9.39
N PRO A 37 8.85 21.87 -8.35
CA PRO A 37 8.62 21.08 -7.16
C PRO A 37 7.30 21.49 -6.50
N PHE A 38 6.48 20.51 -6.13
CA PHE A 38 5.23 20.75 -5.42
C PHE A 38 5.04 19.74 -4.31
N PHE A 39 4.32 20.15 -3.27
CA PHE A 39 3.89 19.28 -2.21
C PHE A 39 2.41 18.93 -2.40
N ALA A 40 2.12 17.66 -2.66
CA ALA A 40 0.76 17.18 -2.85
C ALA A 40 0.05 16.99 -1.50
N VAL A 41 -1.04 17.73 -1.29
CA VAL A 41 -1.99 17.46 -0.21
C VAL A 41 -3.18 16.72 -0.79
N LEU A 42 -3.38 15.47 -0.35
CA LEU A 42 -4.45 14.60 -0.82
C LEU A 42 -5.79 15.04 -0.23
N ARG A 43 -6.88 14.77 -0.94
CA ARG A 43 -8.25 15.07 -0.49
C ARG A 43 -8.56 14.48 0.89
N ALA A 44 -7.97 13.32 1.20
CA ALA A 44 -8.06 12.68 2.51
C ALA A 44 -7.64 13.59 3.67
N PHE A 45 -6.77 14.59 3.45
CA PHE A 45 -6.41 15.56 4.48
C PHE A 45 -7.61 16.39 4.93
N LYS A 46 -8.51 16.73 4.00
CA LYS A 46 -9.79 17.38 4.32
C LYS A 46 -10.79 16.38 4.89
N ASP A 47 -10.90 15.20 4.29
CA ASP A 47 -11.94 14.23 4.65
C ASP A 47 -11.71 13.62 6.05
N LYS A 48 -10.45 13.60 6.52
CA LYS A 48 -10.07 13.25 7.90
C LYS A 48 -10.12 14.43 8.89
N GLU A 49 -10.74 15.54 8.49
CA GLU A 49 -10.85 16.77 9.29
C GLU A 49 -9.51 17.41 9.74
N LEU A 50 -8.35 16.93 9.25
CA LEU A 50 -7.04 17.49 9.60
C LEU A 50 -6.92 18.98 9.23
N LEU A 51 -7.56 19.41 8.15
CA LEU A 51 -7.60 20.82 7.77
C LEU A 51 -8.38 21.68 8.78
N LYS A 52 -9.38 21.10 9.44
CA LYS A 52 -10.30 21.79 10.36
C LYS A 52 -9.75 21.78 11.79
N ASP A 53 -9.17 20.66 12.22
CA ASP A 53 -8.87 20.41 13.63
C ASP A 53 -7.41 20.71 14.01
N LEU A 54 -6.51 20.76 13.03
CA LEU A 54 -5.10 21.05 13.29
C LEU A 54 -4.89 22.53 13.64
N ASP A 55 -4.02 22.79 14.62
CA ASP A 55 -3.59 24.15 14.97
C ASP A 55 -3.07 24.90 13.72
N GLU A 56 -3.46 26.17 13.57
CA GLU A 56 -3.10 26.97 12.38
C GLU A 56 -1.59 27.02 12.14
N GLY A 57 -0.81 27.08 13.23
CA GLY A 57 0.64 27.11 13.17
C GLY A 57 1.23 25.76 12.81
N ALA A 58 0.68 24.67 13.36
CA ALA A 58 1.02 23.31 12.96
C ALA A 58 0.72 23.06 11.48
N LEU A 59 -0.43 23.52 10.97
CA LEU A 59 -0.79 23.42 9.56
C LEU A 59 0.22 24.16 8.66
N ARG A 60 0.60 25.39 9.03
CA ARG A 60 1.65 26.14 8.31
C ARG A 60 2.99 25.41 8.34
N LEU A 61 3.35 24.82 9.47
CA LEU A 61 4.56 24.02 9.60
C LEU A 61 4.51 22.77 8.72
N TYR A 62 3.36 22.10 8.62
CA TYR A 62 3.19 20.91 7.77
C TYR A 62 3.43 21.26 6.29
N LEU A 63 2.82 22.34 5.80
CA LEU A 63 3.03 22.82 4.43
C LEU A 63 4.49 23.20 4.21
N TYR A 64 5.11 23.90 5.16
CA TYR A 64 6.54 24.22 5.11
C TYR A 64 7.41 22.97 4.98
N LEU A 65 7.18 21.95 5.82
CA LEU A 65 7.89 20.68 5.76
C LEU A 65 7.68 20.00 4.40
N GLY A 66 6.48 20.07 3.84
CA GLY A 66 6.19 19.62 2.49
C GLY A 66 7.09 20.24 1.41
N PHE A 67 7.41 21.53 1.52
CA PHE A 67 8.28 22.22 0.57
C PHE A 67 9.78 21.98 0.79
N VAL A 68 10.20 21.68 2.03
CA VAL A 68 11.63 21.53 2.36
C VAL A 68 12.07 20.07 2.52
N SER A 69 11.13 19.13 2.48
CA SER A 69 11.42 17.70 2.51
C SER A 69 11.89 17.20 1.16
N ASN A 70 12.72 16.17 1.18
CA ASN A 70 13.10 15.45 -0.03
C ASN A 70 11.85 14.75 -0.64
N ASN A 71 11.65 14.90 -1.95
CA ASN A 71 10.47 14.37 -2.64
C ASN A 71 10.39 12.84 -2.69
N GLU A 72 11.53 12.14 -2.61
CA GLU A 72 11.60 10.67 -2.67
C GLU A 72 11.42 10.05 -1.30
N THR A 73 12.01 10.65 -0.26
CA THR A 73 12.08 10.05 1.09
C THR A 73 11.18 10.73 2.11
N GLY A 74 10.64 11.91 1.80
CA GLY A 74 9.86 12.72 2.73
C GLY A 74 10.67 13.31 3.89
N THR A 75 12.02 13.26 3.84
CA THR A 75 12.87 13.69 4.96
C THR A 75 13.28 15.16 4.89
N SER A 76 13.27 15.84 6.03
CA SER A 76 13.87 17.16 6.24
C SER A 76 14.85 17.15 7.43
N TRP A 77 15.95 17.89 7.31
CA TRP A 77 16.97 18.05 8.36
C TRP A 77 16.95 19.44 9.01
N HIS A 78 15.91 20.23 8.76
CA HIS A 78 15.80 21.57 9.31
C HIS A 78 15.70 21.53 10.83
N SER A 79 16.66 22.20 11.48
CA SER A 79 16.67 22.36 12.93
C SER A 79 15.48 23.19 13.40
N ILE A 80 15.11 23.05 14.68
CA ILE A 80 14.06 23.88 15.29
C ILE A 80 14.43 25.37 15.18
N GLN A 81 15.72 25.72 15.30
CA GLN A 81 16.21 27.09 15.14
C GLN A 81 16.02 27.61 13.71
N THR A 82 16.27 26.77 12.69
CA THR A 82 16.04 27.10 11.28
C THR A 82 14.56 27.39 11.03
N ILE A 83 13.69 26.52 11.53
CA ILE A 83 12.24 26.64 11.38
C ILE A 83 11.73 27.89 12.13
N ALA A 84 12.19 28.12 13.36
CA ALA A 84 11.86 29.27 14.18
C ALA A 84 12.24 30.59 13.49
N LYS A 85 13.44 30.65 12.90
CA LYS A 85 13.92 31.79 12.12
C LYS A 85 13.02 32.05 10.90
N TYR A 86 12.62 31.00 10.17
CA TYR A 86 11.75 31.15 9.00
C TYR A 86 10.39 31.75 9.37
N PHE A 87 9.77 31.25 10.44
CA PHE A 87 8.44 31.72 10.88
C PHE A 87 8.49 33.00 11.73
N GLY A 88 9.67 33.49 12.11
CA GLY A 88 9.81 34.60 13.06
C GLY A 88 9.22 34.27 14.44
N ARG A 89 9.35 33.02 14.88
CA ARG A 89 8.79 32.50 16.15
C ARG A 89 9.88 32.02 17.09
N GLN A 90 9.51 31.80 18.35
CA GLN A 90 10.39 31.18 19.33
C GLN A 90 10.47 29.67 19.09
N THR A 91 11.59 29.04 19.46
CA THR A 91 11.79 27.60 19.32
C THR A 91 10.70 26.80 20.06
N ARG A 92 10.25 27.27 21.22
CA ARG A 92 9.16 26.65 21.99
C ARG A 92 7.84 26.58 21.21
N THR A 93 7.53 27.59 20.40
CA THR A 93 6.35 27.58 19.52
C THR A 93 6.49 26.52 18.44
N ILE A 94 7.69 26.38 17.86
CA ILE A 94 7.96 25.36 16.86
C ILE A 94 7.90 23.95 17.48
N ASP A 95 8.43 23.76 18.68
CA ASP A 95 8.34 22.49 19.40
C ASP A 95 6.87 22.10 19.64
N PHE A 96 6.03 23.06 20.04
CA PHE A 96 4.59 22.84 20.17
C PHE A 96 3.94 22.44 18.83
N TRP A 97 4.26 23.10 17.72
CA TRP A 97 3.74 22.73 16.40
C TRP A 97 4.22 21.35 15.93
N ILE A 98 5.49 21.02 16.16
CA ILE A 98 6.03 19.67 15.88
C ILE A 98 5.27 18.62 16.68
N GLN A 99 5.02 18.88 17.97
CA GLN A 99 4.25 17.97 18.82
C GLN A 99 2.83 17.78 18.28
N LYS A 100 2.14 18.85 17.88
CA LYS A 100 0.80 18.76 17.28
C LYS A 100 0.77 17.95 15.98
N LEU A 101 1.80 18.10 15.13
CA LEU A 101 1.92 17.30 13.91
C LEU A 101 2.24 15.84 14.19
N SER A 102 3.03 15.55 15.23
CA SER A 102 3.33 14.18 15.66
C SER A 102 2.10 13.50 16.25
N GLU A 103 1.33 14.21 17.09
CA GLU A 103 0.06 13.73 17.66
C GLU A 103 -0.99 13.47 16.56
N ALA A 104 -1.02 14.30 15.52
CA ALA A 104 -1.87 14.09 14.35
C ALA A 104 -1.34 13.00 13.39
N GLY A 105 -0.20 12.36 13.71
CA GLY A 105 0.40 11.31 12.89
C GLY A 105 0.88 11.77 11.50
N LEU A 106 1.16 13.06 11.34
CA LEU A 106 1.60 13.66 10.07
C LEU A 106 3.12 13.66 9.90
N ILE A 107 3.84 13.60 11.02
CA ILE A 107 5.30 13.56 11.02
C ILE A 107 5.84 12.58 12.05
N TYR A 108 7.05 12.10 11.82
CA TYR A 108 7.87 11.40 12.81
C TYR A 108 9.23 12.09 12.89
N ARG A 109 9.69 12.44 14.10
CA ARG A 109 10.95 13.18 14.29
C ARG A 109 11.88 12.42 15.22
N THR A 110 13.09 12.11 14.75
CA THR A 110 14.08 11.31 15.49
C THR A 110 15.49 11.86 15.33
N ARG A 111 16.39 11.50 16.25
CA ARG A 111 17.81 11.83 16.23
C ARG A 111 18.62 10.54 16.05
N HIS A 112 18.94 10.20 14.81
CA HIS A 112 19.88 9.10 14.52
C HIS A 112 21.30 9.63 14.55
N ASP A 113 21.95 9.65 15.74
CA ASP A 113 23.37 9.98 15.99
C ASP A 113 23.92 11.28 15.35
N LYS A 114 23.05 12.10 14.78
CA LYS A 114 23.35 13.35 14.09
C LYS A 114 23.09 14.53 15.02
N LYS A 115 23.83 15.62 14.78
CA LYS A 115 23.68 16.89 15.52
C LYS A 115 22.27 17.50 15.37
N SER A 116 21.56 17.23 14.28
CA SER A 116 20.18 17.66 14.05
C SER A 116 19.23 16.48 13.95
N ALA A 117 18.01 16.69 14.45
CA ALA A 117 16.92 15.73 14.29
C ALA A 117 16.45 15.69 12.82
N THR A 118 16.16 14.49 12.33
CA THR A 118 15.51 14.25 11.05
C THR A 118 14.00 14.20 11.26
N THR A 119 13.25 14.91 10.43
CA THR A 119 11.79 14.81 10.37
C THR A 119 11.39 14.05 9.11
N PHE A 120 10.51 13.08 9.27
CA PHE A 120 9.89 12.31 8.20
C PHE A 120 8.45 12.76 8.06
N LEU A 121 8.02 13.07 6.85
CA LEU A 121 6.59 13.16 6.54
C LEU A 121 6.01 11.75 6.56
N ILE A 122 4.90 11.57 7.27
CA ILE A 122 4.24 10.28 7.39
C ILE A 122 2.95 10.30 6.54
N PRO A 123 2.72 9.26 5.71
CA PRO A 123 1.44 9.13 5.00
C PRO A 123 0.26 9.08 5.97
N TYR A 124 -0.80 9.80 5.64
CA TYR A 124 -2.06 9.86 6.42
C TYR A 124 -3.21 9.13 5.73
N THR A 125 -2.91 8.38 4.66
CA THR A 125 -3.84 7.48 3.98
C THR A 125 -3.34 6.06 4.11
N ASP A 126 -4.27 5.13 3.95
CA ASP A 126 -3.95 3.72 3.82
C ASP A 126 -2.87 3.51 2.74
N SER A 127 -1.99 2.53 2.93
CA SER A 127 -0.92 2.27 1.98
C SER A 127 -0.44 0.82 1.99
N ILE A 128 0.12 0.38 0.87
CA ILE A 128 0.82 -0.90 0.74
C ILE A 128 2.31 -0.61 0.59
N ILE A 129 3.14 -1.26 1.40
CA ILE A 129 4.59 -1.17 1.30
C ILE A 129 5.21 -2.56 1.14
N ASN A 130 6.28 -2.64 0.34
CA ASN A 130 7.06 -3.87 0.25
C ASN A 130 8.12 -3.85 1.35
N VAL A 131 8.14 -4.89 2.18
CA VAL A 131 9.11 -5.01 3.27
C VAL A 131 10.14 -6.07 2.98
N GLN A 132 11.31 -5.92 3.57
CA GLN A 132 12.41 -6.88 3.52
C GLN A 132 12.81 -7.23 4.96
N PRO A 133 13.24 -8.47 5.21
CA PRO A 133 13.81 -8.83 6.50
C PRO A 133 15.13 -8.07 6.72
N VAL A 134 15.45 -7.82 7.98
CA VAL A 134 16.70 -7.14 8.38
C VAL A 134 17.92 -7.97 7.98
N LYS A 135 17.79 -9.30 8.11
CA LYS A 135 18.83 -10.27 7.76
C LYS A 135 18.45 -10.96 6.45
N LYS A 136 19.45 -11.21 5.60
CA LYS A 136 19.24 -12.11 4.45
C LYS A 136 19.01 -13.52 4.99
N ARG A 137 17.95 -14.16 4.52
CA ARG A 137 17.59 -15.54 4.86
C ARG A 137 17.76 -16.44 3.64
N GLU A 138 18.16 -17.68 3.89
CA GLU A 138 18.27 -18.69 2.83
C GLU A 138 16.91 -19.33 2.51
N PHE A 139 16.04 -19.38 3.51
CA PHE A 139 14.71 -20.01 3.47
C PHE A 139 13.60 -19.03 3.86
N ASP A 140 12.40 -19.34 3.41
CA ASP A 140 11.17 -18.64 3.79
C ASP A 140 10.50 -19.40 4.95
N ASP A 141 11.02 -19.19 6.17
CA ASP A 141 10.66 -19.94 7.38
C ASP A 141 10.12 -19.06 8.52
N GLN A 142 9.80 -19.66 9.67
CA GLN A 142 9.29 -18.92 10.82
C GLN A 142 10.24 -17.80 11.29
N GLU A 143 11.56 -17.98 11.14
CA GLU A 143 12.52 -16.94 11.51
C GLU A 143 12.45 -15.73 10.58
N LEU A 144 12.18 -15.93 9.28
CA LEU A 144 11.88 -14.85 8.35
C LEU A 144 10.66 -14.04 8.84
N LEU A 145 9.55 -14.70 9.19
CA LEU A 145 8.37 -14.00 9.70
C LEU A 145 8.71 -13.25 11.00
N ASN A 146 9.44 -13.87 11.93
CA ASN A 146 9.82 -13.23 13.19
C ASN A 146 10.66 -11.96 12.97
N ASP A 147 11.66 -11.99 12.08
CA ASP A 147 12.44 -10.80 11.69
C ASP A 147 11.52 -9.70 11.13
N LEU A 148 10.51 -10.12 10.36
CA LEU A 148 9.55 -9.18 9.78
C LEU A 148 8.63 -8.58 10.84
N LEU A 149 8.21 -9.32 11.86
CA LEU A 149 7.37 -8.82 12.93
C LEU A 149 8.14 -7.89 13.87
N GLU A 150 9.34 -8.30 14.31
CA GLU A 150 10.18 -7.55 15.26
C GLU A 150 10.45 -6.12 14.75
N SER A 151 10.84 -5.99 13.48
CA SER A 151 11.15 -4.68 12.91
C SER A 151 9.92 -3.81 12.64
N ARG A 152 8.70 -4.38 12.67
CA ARG A 152 7.44 -3.63 12.64
C ARG A 152 7.01 -3.19 14.03
N GLU A 153 7.20 -4.03 15.04
CA GLU A 153 6.98 -3.69 16.44
C GLU A 153 7.91 -2.55 16.89
N GLN A 154 9.19 -2.57 16.49
CA GLN A 154 10.13 -1.46 16.74
C GLN A 154 9.70 -0.13 16.09
N LEU A 155 8.86 -0.18 15.05
CA LEU A 155 8.34 0.98 14.33
C LEU A 155 6.84 1.18 14.56
N ALA A 156 6.29 0.66 15.66
CA ALA A 156 4.87 0.80 16.00
C ALA A 156 4.43 2.26 16.14
N ALA A 157 5.32 3.16 16.56
CA ALA A 157 5.05 4.60 16.61
C ALA A 157 4.79 5.23 15.22
N VAL A 158 5.19 4.56 14.14
CA VAL A 158 5.03 5.02 12.75
C VAL A 158 3.95 4.23 12.04
N TYR A 159 3.96 2.90 12.16
CA TYR A 159 3.06 2.03 11.42
C TYR A 159 1.81 1.60 12.21
N GLY A 160 1.78 1.87 13.51
CA GLY A 160 0.77 1.35 14.42
C GLY A 160 1.03 -0.08 14.85
N GLU A 161 0.05 -0.67 15.53
CA GLU A 161 0.13 -2.02 16.05
C GLU A 161 -0.18 -3.06 14.96
N ILE A 162 0.45 -4.23 15.04
CA ILE A 162 0.13 -5.37 14.16
C ILE A 162 -1.22 -5.96 14.60
N ILE A 163 -2.22 -5.88 13.72
CA ILE A 163 -3.57 -6.36 13.99
C ILE A 163 -3.83 -7.74 13.39
N LYS A 164 -3.25 -8.05 12.22
CA LYS A 164 -3.44 -9.32 11.51
C LYS A 164 -2.18 -9.69 10.70
N VAL A 165 -1.99 -10.98 10.49
CA VAL A 165 -0.92 -11.55 9.64
C VAL A 165 -1.56 -12.65 8.79
N TYR A 166 -1.34 -12.58 7.49
CA TYR A 166 -1.84 -13.55 6.52
C TYR A 166 -0.72 -14.08 5.63
N HIS A 167 -0.92 -15.27 5.10
CA HIS A 167 -0.12 -15.84 4.04
C HIS A 167 -0.97 -15.90 2.78
N VAL A 168 -0.63 -15.11 1.77
CA VAL A 168 -1.43 -14.99 0.54
C VAL A 168 -0.78 -15.76 -0.59
N PHE A 169 -1.58 -16.61 -1.23
CA PHE A 169 -1.22 -17.37 -2.41
C PHE A 169 -2.09 -16.96 -3.60
N HIS A 170 -1.51 -16.95 -4.81
CA HIS A 170 -2.23 -16.66 -6.04
C HIS A 170 -1.56 -17.36 -7.23
N TRP A 171 -2.35 -18.10 -7.99
CA TRP A 171 -1.87 -18.86 -9.14
C TRP A 171 -1.35 -17.96 -10.26
N GLY A 172 -0.28 -18.41 -10.92
CA GLY A 172 0.14 -17.83 -12.19
C GLY A 172 -0.83 -18.24 -13.30
N LEU A 173 -0.89 -17.45 -14.37
CA LEU A 173 -1.73 -17.74 -15.53
C LEU A 173 -0.88 -18.17 -16.73
N ASP A 174 -1.43 -19.04 -17.56
CA ASP A 174 -0.91 -19.41 -18.87
C ASP A 174 -1.21 -18.31 -19.93
N GLN A 175 -0.92 -18.62 -21.20
CA GLN A 175 -1.18 -17.71 -22.33
C GLN A 175 -2.69 -17.51 -22.60
N LYS A 176 -3.53 -18.47 -22.21
CA LYS A 176 -4.99 -18.43 -22.36
C LYS A 176 -5.69 -17.77 -21.17
N LYS A 177 -4.93 -17.35 -20.15
CA LYS A 177 -5.39 -16.77 -18.88
C LYS A 177 -6.04 -17.78 -17.93
N ASN A 178 -5.71 -19.06 -18.07
CA ASN A 178 -6.10 -20.10 -17.14
C ASN A 178 -5.02 -20.27 -16.07
N PRO A 179 -5.37 -20.63 -14.83
CA PRO A 179 -4.38 -20.96 -13.81
C PRO A 179 -3.54 -22.16 -14.27
N ASP A 180 -2.22 -22.07 -14.08
CA ASP A 180 -1.29 -23.12 -14.52
C ASP A 180 -0.25 -23.42 -13.44
N ILE A 181 -0.06 -24.72 -13.18
CA ILE A 181 0.89 -25.25 -12.22
C ILE A 181 2.32 -24.79 -12.55
N ASN A 182 2.66 -24.67 -13.83
CA ASN A 182 3.98 -24.29 -14.31
C ASN A 182 4.16 -22.77 -14.40
N ALA A 183 3.09 -22.00 -14.33
CA ALA A 183 3.15 -20.55 -14.34
C ALA A 183 3.71 -19.99 -13.03
N SER A 184 4.28 -18.78 -13.11
CA SER A 184 4.90 -18.15 -11.94
C SER A 184 3.84 -17.72 -10.92
N LYS A 185 3.76 -18.48 -9.83
CA LYS A 185 2.83 -18.28 -8.70
C LYS A 185 3.24 -17.10 -7.84
N THR A 186 2.28 -16.39 -7.27
CA THR A 186 2.53 -15.32 -6.30
C THR A 186 2.33 -15.87 -4.90
N ASN A 187 3.36 -15.73 -4.07
CA ASN A 187 3.28 -16.06 -2.66
C ASN A 187 3.88 -14.93 -1.83
N PHE A 188 3.18 -14.48 -0.79
CA PHE A 188 3.68 -13.46 0.12
C PHE A 188 3.05 -13.52 1.51
N LEU A 189 3.83 -13.08 2.51
CA LEU A 189 3.32 -12.68 3.81
C LEU A 189 2.72 -11.29 3.72
N PHE A 190 1.55 -11.12 4.33
CA PHE A 190 0.83 -9.86 4.39
C PHE A 190 0.53 -9.50 5.85
N ILE A 191 1.30 -8.55 6.37
CA ILE A 191 1.17 -8.07 7.75
C ILE A 191 0.38 -6.76 7.70
N ILE A 192 -0.69 -6.66 8.47
CA ILE A 192 -1.53 -5.46 8.51
C ILE A 192 -1.29 -4.76 9.84
N THR A 193 -0.89 -3.49 9.77
CA THR A 193 -0.79 -2.62 10.95
C THR A 193 -1.86 -1.55 10.93
N LYS A 194 -2.30 -1.13 12.11
CA LYS A 194 -3.29 -0.07 12.29
C LYS A 194 -2.79 0.95 13.31
N ARG A 195 -2.80 2.21 12.91
CA ARG A 195 -2.47 3.35 13.77
C ARG A 195 -3.68 3.80 14.58
N GLU A 196 -3.42 4.57 15.65
CA GLU A 196 -4.46 5.17 16.49
C GLU A 196 -5.42 6.05 15.70
N ASP A 197 -4.95 6.73 14.66
CA ASP A 197 -5.74 7.56 13.74
C ASP A 197 -6.48 6.75 12.66
N GLY A 198 -6.49 5.42 12.78
CA GLY A 198 -7.22 4.49 11.93
C GLY A 198 -6.56 4.20 10.57
N VAL A 199 -5.40 4.78 10.25
CA VAL A 199 -4.67 4.46 9.02
C VAL A 199 -4.21 3.00 9.03
N LEU A 200 -4.47 2.29 7.93
CA LEU A 200 -4.00 0.93 7.70
C LEU A 200 -2.74 0.91 6.83
N VAL A 201 -1.76 0.08 7.20
CA VAL A 201 -0.58 -0.18 6.38
C VAL A 201 -0.42 -1.67 6.14
N GLY A 202 -0.43 -2.06 4.87
CA GLY A 202 -0.25 -3.42 4.42
C GLY A 202 1.21 -3.65 4.06
N HIS A 203 1.91 -4.45 4.86
CA HIS A 203 3.32 -4.79 4.67
C HIS A 203 3.40 -6.10 3.91
N ARG A 204 3.88 -6.04 2.68
CA ARG A 204 3.97 -7.19 1.78
C ARG A 204 5.41 -7.71 1.69
N HIS A 205 5.60 -9.00 1.94
CA HIS A 205 6.88 -9.67 1.73
C HIS A 205 6.71 -10.91 0.84
N HIS A 206 7.30 -10.89 -0.35
CA HIS A 206 7.24 -12.04 -1.27
C HIS A 206 8.10 -13.20 -0.78
N LEU A 207 7.49 -14.39 -0.71
CA LEU A 207 8.16 -15.64 -0.39
C LEU A 207 8.82 -16.20 -1.66
N ARG A 208 10.04 -15.74 -1.94
CA ARG A 208 10.77 -16.04 -3.19
C ARG A 208 11.42 -17.42 -3.20
N LYS A 209 11.60 -18.04 -2.04
CA LYS A 209 12.16 -19.37 -1.83
C LYS A 209 11.08 -20.45 -1.75
N SER A 210 9.81 -20.06 -1.58
CA SER A 210 8.65 -20.95 -1.62
C SER A 210 8.09 -21.23 -3.04
N GLY A 211 8.91 -21.14 -4.09
CA GLY A 211 8.45 -21.31 -5.48
C GLY A 211 7.89 -22.69 -5.83
N ALA A 212 8.34 -23.73 -5.11
CA ALA A 212 7.88 -25.11 -5.26
C ALA A 212 6.59 -25.43 -4.48
N PHE A 213 6.12 -24.49 -3.63
CA PHE A 213 4.89 -24.66 -2.88
C PHE A 213 3.67 -24.25 -3.70
N ALA A 214 2.56 -24.93 -3.46
CA ALA A 214 1.27 -24.66 -4.07
C ALA A 214 0.13 -25.05 -3.13
N ILE A 215 -1.09 -24.76 -3.57
CA ILE A 215 -2.31 -25.31 -2.97
C ILE A 215 -2.85 -26.47 -3.81
N SER A 216 -3.62 -27.37 -3.22
CA SER A 216 -4.24 -28.52 -3.92
C SER A 216 -5.34 -28.14 -4.91
N GLN A 217 -5.78 -26.89 -4.95
CA GLN A 217 -6.88 -26.43 -5.80
C GLN A 217 -6.35 -25.46 -6.88
N LEU A 218 -6.41 -25.85 -8.16
CA LEU A 218 -5.93 -25.01 -9.27
C LEU A 218 -6.89 -23.86 -9.57
N HIS A 219 -8.19 -24.17 -9.66
CA HIS A 219 -9.25 -23.21 -9.92
C HIS A 219 -9.82 -22.65 -8.63
N VAL A 220 -9.42 -21.42 -8.30
CA VAL A 220 -9.97 -20.65 -7.17
C VAL A 220 -10.98 -19.65 -7.71
N ASP A 221 -12.25 -19.82 -7.37
CA ASP A 221 -13.36 -18.96 -7.84
C ASP A 221 -13.52 -17.67 -7.03
N ASP A 222 -13.23 -17.72 -5.73
CA ASP A 222 -13.29 -16.52 -4.88
C ASP A 222 -12.13 -16.52 -3.88
N VAL A 223 -12.34 -17.15 -2.73
CA VAL A 223 -11.34 -17.31 -1.67
C VAL A 223 -11.35 -18.75 -1.17
N VAL A 224 -10.15 -19.31 -1.03
CA VAL A 224 -9.90 -20.62 -0.44
C VAL A 224 -8.90 -20.44 0.69
N ILE A 225 -9.12 -21.11 1.82
CA ILE A 225 -8.26 -21.04 3.00
C ILE A 225 -7.32 -22.24 3.02
N PHE A 226 -6.10 -22.04 3.51
CA PHE A 226 -5.16 -23.13 3.73
C PHE A 226 -4.41 -22.94 5.05
N GLU A 227 -3.86 -24.03 5.58
CA GLU A 227 -3.02 -23.98 6.77
C GLU A 227 -1.62 -23.47 6.38
N SER A 228 -1.27 -22.29 6.89
CA SER A 228 0.05 -21.73 6.68
C SER A 228 1.08 -22.41 7.58
N PRO A 229 2.32 -22.64 7.13
CA PRO A 229 3.39 -23.16 7.99
C PRO A 229 3.87 -22.13 9.03
N PHE A 230 3.40 -20.89 8.95
CA PHE A 230 3.80 -19.82 9.87
C PHE A 230 2.86 -19.70 11.07
N VAL A 231 3.41 -19.25 12.19
CA VAL A 231 2.69 -19.02 13.46
C VAL A 231 2.84 -17.55 13.88
N TYR A 232 1.75 -16.97 14.37
CA TYR A 232 1.73 -15.63 14.96
C TYR A 232 0.89 -15.63 16.24
N LYS A 233 1.47 -15.13 17.36
CA LYS A 233 0.82 -15.12 18.69
C LYS A 233 0.25 -16.49 19.08
N ASP A 234 1.07 -17.53 18.92
CA ASP A 234 0.75 -18.93 19.22
C ASP A 234 -0.43 -19.52 18.43
N LYS A 235 -0.86 -18.85 17.35
CA LYS A 235 -1.89 -19.32 16.43
C LYS A 235 -1.30 -19.52 15.02
N PRO A 236 -1.74 -20.53 14.26
CA PRO A 236 -1.41 -20.63 12.84
C PRO A 236 -1.82 -19.36 12.11
N VAL A 237 -0.94 -18.86 11.25
CA VAL A 237 -1.28 -17.79 10.30
C VAL A 237 -2.30 -18.34 9.31
N SER A 238 -3.37 -17.60 9.03
CA SER A 238 -4.33 -18.03 8.03
C SER A 238 -3.73 -17.88 6.63
N GLY A 239 -3.73 -18.98 5.87
CA GLY A 239 -3.43 -18.99 4.45
C GLY A 239 -4.66 -18.61 3.64
N ILE A 240 -4.51 -17.72 2.67
CA ILE A 240 -5.59 -17.23 1.79
C ILE A 240 -5.13 -17.36 0.35
N ALA A 241 -5.82 -18.19 -0.42
CA ALA A 241 -5.69 -18.23 -1.85
C ALA A 241 -6.82 -17.42 -2.48
N VAL A 242 -6.48 -16.51 -3.38
CA VAL A 242 -7.46 -15.63 -4.04
C VAL A 242 -7.67 -16.04 -5.50
N ASN A 243 -8.83 -15.66 -6.04
CA ASN A 243 -9.16 -15.89 -7.44
C ASN A 243 -8.04 -15.49 -8.39
N HIS A 244 -7.68 -16.40 -9.30
CA HIS A 244 -6.62 -16.28 -10.29
C HIS A 244 -6.77 -15.05 -11.22
N MET A 245 -7.99 -14.56 -11.42
CA MET A 245 -8.30 -13.35 -12.19
C MET A 245 -7.90 -12.05 -11.48
N ASN A 246 -7.76 -12.06 -10.16
CA ASN A 246 -7.29 -10.92 -9.38
C ASN A 246 -5.79 -10.72 -9.62
N ARG A 247 -5.42 -9.80 -10.52
CA ARG A 247 -4.04 -9.63 -11.00
C ARG A 247 -3.11 -9.03 -9.94
N LEU A 248 -2.70 -9.79 -8.92
CA LEU A 248 -1.90 -9.27 -7.80
C LEU A 248 -0.48 -8.75 -8.14
N ARG A 249 0.04 -9.11 -9.32
CA ARG A 249 1.40 -8.73 -9.79
C ARG A 249 1.48 -7.46 -10.63
N GLN A 250 0.37 -6.94 -11.16
CA GLN A 250 0.39 -5.81 -12.10
C GLN A 250 0.43 -4.46 -11.38
N LYS A 251 0.84 -3.38 -12.06
CA LYS A 251 0.86 -2.03 -11.47
C LYS A 251 -0.53 -1.58 -10.98
N ASP A 252 -1.59 -2.09 -11.61
CA ASP A 252 -2.98 -1.79 -11.26
C ASP A 252 -3.49 -2.63 -10.07
N SER A 253 -2.65 -3.50 -9.50
CA SER A 253 -3.03 -4.37 -8.38
C SER A 253 -3.07 -3.67 -7.02
N ILE A 254 -2.57 -2.43 -6.94
CA ILE A 254 -2.52 -1.69 -5.67
C ILE A 254 -3.93 -1.47 -5.13
N GLU A 255 -4.90 -1.14 -5.98
CA GLU A 255 -6.29 -0.97 -5.54
C GLU A 255 -6.89 -2.29 -5.00
N THR A 256 -6.66 -3.40 -5.72
CA THR A 256 -7.07 -4.74 -5.26
C THR A 256 -6.43 -5.10 -3.92
N LEU A 257 -5.13 -4.86 -3.74
CA LEU A 257 -4.42 -5.12 -2.48
C LEU A 257 -4.91 -4.22 -1.35
N MET A 258 -5.24 -2.97 -1.65
CA MET A 258 -5.79 -2.02 -0.68
C MET A 258 -7.19 -2.42 -0.21
N ASN A 259 -8.05 -2.89 -1.12
CA ASN A 259 -9.37 -3.41 -0.77
C ASN A 259 -9.23 -4.69 0.05
N MET A 260 -8.41 -5.65 -0.40
CA MET A 260 -8.09 -6.86 0.35
C MET A 260 -7.56 -6.55 1.76
N MET A 261 -6.66 -5.58 1.91
CA MET A 261 -6.19 -5.14 3.22
C MET A 261 -7.31 -4.64 4.13
N ARG A 262 -8.22 -3.82 3.59
CA ARG A 262 -9.33 -3.25 4.37
C ARG A 262 -10.30 -4.33 4.81
N ASP A 263 -10.64 -5.25 3.91
CA ASP A 263 -11.55 -6.36 4.20
C ASP A 263 -10.93 -7.29 5.25
N LEU A 264 -9.67 -7.68 5.06
CA LEU A 264 -8.94 -8.53 6.03
C LEU A 264 -8.70 -7.85 7.38
N ALA A 265 -8.55 -6.53 7.42
CA ALA A 265 -8.37 -5.79 8.67
C ALA A 265 -9.60 -5.87 9.60
N VAL A 266 -10.79 -6.08 9.03
CA VAL A 266 -12.05 -6.20 9.79
C VAL A 266 -12.61 -7.62 9.80
N ALA A 267 -12.00 -8.55 9.06
CA ALA A 267 -12.45 -9.93 8.97
C ALA A 267 -12.36 -10.64 10.32
N ASP A 268 -13.46 -11.30 10.69
CA ASP A 268 -13.49 -12.27 11.77
C ASP A 268 -12.84 -13.58 11.29
N ASP A 269 -12.06 -14.20 12.17
CA ASP A 269 -11.44 -15.49 11.87
C ASP A 269 -12.52 -16.56 11.64
N GLU A 270 -13.70 -16.43 12.27
CA GLU A 270 -14.84 -17.33 12.04
C GLU A 270 -15.42 -17.23 10.62
N ILE A 271 -15.37 -16.05 10.00
CA ILE A 271 -15.85 -15.85 8.63
C ILE A 271 -14.89 -16.55 7.66
N LEU A 272 -13.58 -16.46 7.91
CA LEU A 272 -12.58 -17.13 7.08
C LEU A 272 -12.79 -18.65 7.08
N LEU A 273 -13.15 -19.23 8.23
CA LEU A 273 -13.41 -20.68 8.36
C LEU A 273 -14.64 -21.18 7.58
N GLN A 274 -15.48 -20.29 7.04
CA GLN A 274 -16.62 -20.67 6.20
C GLN A 274 -16.24 -20.90 4.74
N HIS A 275 -15.04 -20.48 4.33
CA HIS A 275 -14.57 -20.68 2.97
C HIS A 275 -14.06 -22.11 2.74
N PRO A 276 -14.06 -22.59 1.49
CA PRO A 276 -13.45 -23.87 1.14
C PRO A 276 -11.99 -23.94 1.57
N THR A 277 -11.52 -25.14 1.90
CA THR A 277 -10.14 -25.37 2.35
C THR A 277 -9.33 -26.11 1.31
N ALA A 278 -8.07 -25.71 1.11
CA ALA A 278 -7.09 -26.44 0.31
C ALA A 278 -5.86 -26.83 1.13
N ILE A 279 -5.16 -27.86 0.66
CA ILE A 279 -3.89 -28.31 1.24
C ILE A 279 -2.79 -27.43 0.65
N TYR A 280 -1.94 -26.83 1.49
CA TYR A 280 -0.76 -26.11 1.05
C TYR A 280 0.50 -26.94 1.30
N GLY A 281 1.32 -27.13 0.27
CA GLY A 281 2.49 -28.01 0.38
C GLY A 281 3.39 -27.98 -0.84
N LEU A 282 4.44 -28.80 -0.81
CA LEU A 282 5.38 -28.97 -1.91
C LEU A 282 4.75 -29.84 -3.02
N ILE A 283 4.82 -29.37 -4.26
CA ILE A 283 4.35 -30.15 -5.43
C ILE A 283 5.13 -31.46 -5.55
N GLU A 284 6.44 -31.41 -5.32
CA GLU A 284 7.32 -32.58 -5.45
C GLU A 284 7.06 -33.65 -4.38
N GLU A 285 6.43 -33.29 -3.25
CA GLU A 285 6.08 -34.22 -2.18
C GLU A 285 4.72 -34.91 -2.40
N GLY A 286 4.18 -34.81 -3.62
CA GLY A 286 2.95 -35.51 -4.02
C GLY A 286 1.68 -34.73 -3.71
N LEU A 287 1.73 -33.40 -3.66
CA LEU A 287 0.52 -32.58 -3.64
C LEU A 287 -0.25 -32.81 -4.94
N GLU A 288 -1.36 -33.55 -4.86
CA GLU A 288 -2.32 -33.70 -5.95
C GLU A 288 -3.07 -32.39 -6.10
N VAL A 289 -2.97 -31.80 -7.30
CA VAL A 289 -3.67 -30.57 -7.64
C VAL A 289 -4.90 -30.95 -8.46
N GLU A 290 -6.08 -30.65 -7.96
CA GLU A 290 -7.35 -30.87 -8.66
C GLU A 290 -7.44 -29.90 -9.85
N GLU A 291 -7.55 -30.47 -11.07
CA GLU A 291 -7.65 -29.74 -12.33
C GLU A 291 -9.12 -29.48 -12.75
N ASP A 292 -10.09 -29.74 -11.87
CA ASP A 292 -11.51 -29.74 -12.23
C ASP A 292 -11.93 -28.44 -12.93
N GLY A 293 -12.47 -28.61 -14.14
CA GLY A 293 -12.82 -27.53 -15.05
C GLY A 293 -13.22 -27.99 -16.46
N GLU A 294 -14.07 -29.01 -16.58
CA GLU A 294 -14.99 -29.23 -17.73
C GLU A 294 -15.97 -30.36 -17.38
N GLU A 295 -17.13 -30.02 -16.79
CA GLU A 295 -18.32 -30.88 -16.96
C GLU A 295 -18.75 -30.73 -18.43
N ASP A 296 -18.50 -31.77 -19.22
CA ASP A 296 -18.94 -31.89 -20.60
C ASP A 296 -20.47 -32.13 -20.60
N PRO A 297 -21.32 -31.16 -21.01
CA PRO A 297 -22.75 -31.40 -21.07
C PRO A 297 -23.04 -32.05 -22.43
N THR A 298 -22.76 -33.34 -22.55
CA THR A 298 -23.30 -34.16 -23.64
C THR A 298 -24.26 -35.22 -23.10
N GLU A 299 -25.32 -34.75 -22.42
CA GLU A 299 -26.61 -35.41 -22.55
C GLU A 299 -27.19 -35.06 -23.93
N THR A 300 -26.87 -35.84 -24.95
CA THR A 300 -27.73 -35.93 -26.14
C THR A 300 -28.94 -36.78 -25.79
N ASP A 301 -29.98 -36.12 -25.29
CA ASP A 301 -31.35 -36.58 -25.46
C ASP A 301 -31.96 -35.98 -26.74
N GLU A 302 -32.91 -36.72 -27.29
CA GLU A 302 -33.83 -36.41 -28.39
C GLU A 302 -33.33 -36.55 -29.84
N GLY A 303 -33.76 -37.66 -30.44
CA GLY A 303 -33.76 -37.90 -31.88
C GLY A 303 -34.67 -39.06 -32.26
N GLY A 304 -35.91 -39.04 -31.78
CA GLY A 304 -37.00 -39.88 -32.28
C GLY A 304 -37.68 -39.27 -33.51
N GLU A 305 -38.13 -40.16 -34.39
CA GLU A 305 -39.11 -39.99 -35.48
C GLU A 305 -38.68 -39.23 -36.76
N ASP A 306 -38.38 -40.00 -37.81
CA ASP A 306 -39.21 -40.10 -39.03
C ASP A 306 -38.97 -41.45 -39.75
#